data_AF-A0AAW6Y5N0-F1
#
_entry.id   AF-A0AAW6Y5N0-F1
#
_cell.length_a   1.000
_cell.length_b   1.000
_cell.length_c   1.000
_cell.angle_alpha   90.00
_cell.angle_beta   90.00
_cell.angle_gamma   90.00
#
_symmetry.space_group_name_H-M   'P 1'
#
loop_
_entity.id
_entity.type
_entity.pdbx_description
1 polymer ?
#
loop_
_entity_poly.entity_id
_entity_poly.type
_entity_poly.pdbx_seq_one_letter_code
_entity_poly.pdbx_strand_id
1 'polypeptide(L)'
;EPKQSIDKIKVGSTYIRKAIQHGNVELAAALLGQPYETSGIIVHGFRRGHKIGFPTANLEISGAKVLPAEGVYATRAKINGKW
;
A
#
# COMPACT_ATOMS: atom_id res chain seq x y z
N GLU A 1 -22.38 -18.76 -1.68
CA GLU A 1 -22.05 -17.39 -2.13
C GLU A 1 -21.53 -17.41 -3.57
N PRO A 2 -21.92 -16.46 -4.44
CA PRO A 2 -21.37 -16.38 -5.78
C PRO A 2 -19.88 -16.00 -5.71
N LYS A 3 -19.01 -16.83 -6.27
CA LYS A 3 -17.57 -16.57 -6.34
C LYS A 3 -17.31 -15.60 -7.50
N GLN A 4 -17.19 -14.30 -7.20
CA GLN A 4 -16.72 -13.33 -8.19
C GLN A 4 -15.26 -13.62 -8.56
N SER A 5 -14.93 -13.49 -9.83
CA SER A 5 -13.58 -13.65 -10.36
C SER A 5 -13.25 -12.57 -11.37
N ILE A 6 -11.99 -12.15 -11.40
CA ILE A 6 -11.42 -11.22 -12.39
C ILE A 6 -10.28 -12.00 -13.05
N ASP A 7 -10.30 -12.12 -14.38
CA ASP A 7 -9.30 -12.87 -15.16
C ASP A 7 -8.99 -14.27 -14.60
N LYS A 8 -10.06 -14.99 -14.18
CA LYS A 8 -10.01 -16.32 -13.54
C LYS A 8 -9.39 -16.35 -12.14
N ILE A 9 -8.94 -15.22 -11.60
CA ILE A 9 -8.50 -15.09 -10.21
C ILE A 9 -9.73 -14.88 -9.34
N LYS A 10 -9.88 -15.71 -8.31
CA LYS A 10 -10.97 -15.59 -7.34
C LYS A 10 -10.79 -14.29 -6.54
N VAL A 11 -11.82 -13.45 -6.52
CA VAL A 11 -11.85 -12.28 -5.65
C VAL A 11 -12.02 -12.76 -4.21
N GLY A 12 -11.07 -12.40 -3.35
CA GLY A 12 -11.11 -12.78 -1.95
C GLY A 12 -9.83 -12.40 -1.19
N SER A 13 -9.96 -12.23 0.13
CA SER A 13 -8.90 -11.71 0.98
C SER A 13 -7.60 -12.50 0.92
N THR A 14 -7.66 -13.82 0.67
CA THR A 14 -6.45 -14.65 0.51
C THR A 14 -5.63 -14.23 -0.72
N TYR A 15 -6.27 -14.00 -1.87
CA TYR A 15 -5.58 -13.61 -3.09
C TYR A 15 -5.14 -12.15 -3.04
N ILE A 16 -5.95 -11.27 -2.46
CA ILE A 16 -5.58 -9.87 -2.24
C ILE A 16 -4.35 -9.77 -1.34
N ARG A 17 -4.33 -10.46 -0.18
CA ARG A 17 -3.16 -10.46 0.70
C ARG A 17 -1.92 -11.02 0.01
N LYS A 18 -2.06 -12.10 -0.77
CA LYS A 18 -0.96 -12.64 -1.56
C LYS A 18 -0.45 -11.61 -2.57
N ALA A 19 -1.32 -10.96 -3.33
CA ALA A 19 -0.91 -9.94 -4.29
C ALA A 19 -0.11 -8.82 -3.62
N ILE A 20 -0.61 -8.30 -2.48
CA ILE A 20 0.09 -7.29 -1.68
C ILE A 20 1.45 -7.84 -1.22
N GLN A 21 1.50 -9.00 -0.56
CA GLN A 21 2.74 -9.57 -0.02
C GLN A 21 3.82 -9.85 -1.07
N HIS A 22 3.44 -10.06 -2.34
CA HIS A 22 4.37 -10.22 -3.46
C HIS A 22 4.70 -8.89 -4.17
N GLY A 23 4.21 -7.76 -3.67
CA GLY A 23 4.44 -6.44 -4.26
C GLY A 23 3.60 -6.15 -5.51
N ASN A 24 2.66 -7.02 -5.88
CA ASN A 24 1.79 -6.81 -7.05
C ASN A 24 0.59 -5.94 -6.65
N VAL A 25 0.85 -4.64 -6.49
CA VAL A 25 -0.12 -3.65 -6.03
C VAL A 25 -1.20 -3.35 -7.08
N GLU A 26 -0.89 -3.53 -8.36
CA GLU A 26 -1.83 -3.39 -9.48
C GLU A 26 -2.89 -4.50 -9.46
N LEU A 27 -2.46 -5.76 -9.28
CA LEU A 27 -3.40 -6.87 -9.11
C LEU A 27 -4.23 -6.71 -7.84
N ALA A 28 -3.60 -6.29 -6.74
CA ALA A 28 -4.34 -6.01 -5.51
C ALA A 28 -5.42 -4.95 -5.75
N ALA A 29 -5.09 -3.88 -6.50
CA ALA A 29 -6.04 -2.83 -6.83
C ALA A 29 -7.19 -3.33 -7.72
N ALA A 30 -6.90 -4.15 -8.73
CA ALA A 30 -7.91 -4.76 -9.58
C ALA A 30 -8.88 -5.65 -8.77
N LEU A 31 -8.36 -6.46 -7.84
CA LEU A 31 -9.17 -7.33 -6.98
C LEU A 31 -9.97 -6.57 -5.92
N LEU A 32 -9.48 -5.40 -5.47
CA LEU A 32 -10.17 -4.53 -4.50
C LEU A 32 -11.18 -3.58 -5.16
N GLY A 33 -11.03 -3.31 -6.46
CA GLY A 33 -11.75 -2.25 -7.17
C GLY A 33 -11.23 -0.83 -6.85
N GLN A 34 -10.13 -0.71 -6.11
CA GLN A 34 -9.48 0.55 -5.74
C GLN A 34 -8.01 0.30 -5.36
N PRO A 35 -7.12 1.33 -5.39
CA PRO A 35 -5.76 1.20 -4.88
C PRO A 35 -5.71 0.68 -3.44
N TYR A 36 -4.69 -0.10 -3.11
CA TYR A 36 -4.48 -0.53 -1.72
C TYR A 36 -3.97 0.64 -0.87
N GLU A 37 -4.61 0.87 0.28
CA GLU A 37 -4.30 2.01 1.17
C GLU A 37 -3.84 1.56 2.57
N THR A 38 -2.83 2.26 3.07
CA THR A 38 -2.38 2.21 4.46
C THR A 38 -2.43 3.61 5.08
N SER A 39 -2.54 3.64 6.40
CA SER A 39 -2.57 4.88 7.19
C SER A 39 -1.60 4.75 8.36
N GLY A 40 -1.11 5.89 8.83
CA GLY A 40 -0.14 5.94 9.90
C GLY A 40 0.17 7.37 10.32
N ILE A 41 1.06 7.50 11.29
CA ILE A 41 1.58 8.78 11.74
C ILE A 41 2.98 9.01 11.18
N ILE A 42 3.32 10.27 10.90
CA ILE A 42 4.69 10.64 10.52
C ILE A 42 5.56 10.58 11.77
N VAL A 43 6.63 9.82 11.69
CA VAL A 43 7.61 9.66 12.77
C VAL A 43 9.00 10.12 12.35
N HIS A 44 9.87 10.31 13.34
CA HIS A 44 11.27 10.60 13.07
C HIS A 44 11.99 9.33 12.57
N GLY A 45 12.64 9.45 11.41
CA GLY A 45 13.54 8.42 10.87
C GLY A 45 14.94 8.98 10.65
N PHE A 46 15.72 8.34 9.75
CA PHE A 46 17.13 8.68 9.54
C PHE A 46 17.37 10.04 8.84
N ARG A 47 16.32 10.72 8.36
CA ARG A 47 16.38 12.04 7.69
C ARG A 47 17.42 12.12 6.56
N ARG A 48 17.74 11.00 5.89
CA ARG A 48 18.80 10.93 4.87
C ARG A 48 18.47 11.77 3.63
N GLY A 49 17.20 11.83 3.23
CA GLY A 49 16.76 12.64 2.08
C GLY A 49 17.07 14.13 2.23
N HIS A 50 17.05 14.66 3.47
CA HIS A 50 17.39 16.06 3.72
C HIS A 50 18.83 16.42 3.29
N LYS A 51 19.77 15.46 3.36
CA LYS A 51 21.16 15.69 2.94
C LYS A 51 21.31 15.85 1.43
N ILE A 52 20.34 15.36 0.65
CA ILE A 52 20.31 15.42 -0.81
C ILE A 52 19.20 16.32 -1.36
N GLY A 53 18.55 17.12 -0.50
CA GLY A 53 17.50 18.06 -0.90
C GLY A 53 16.10 17.45 -1.09
N PHE A 54 15.90 16.20 -0.70
CA PHE A 54 14.61 15.51 -0.85
C PHE A 54 13.91 15.34 0.51
N PRO A 55 12.77 16.01 0.75
CA PRO A 55 12.00 15.79 1.98
C PRO A 55 11.44 14.36 2.00
N THR A 56 11.53 13.70 3.16
CA THR A 56 11.06 12.33 3.35
C THR A 56 10.13 12.25 4.55
N ALA A 57 9.04 11.51 4.42
CA ALA A 57 8.18 11.12 5.54
C ALA A 57 8.42 9.65 5.88
N ASN A 58 8.72 9.36 7.15
CA ASN A 58 8.76 7.99 7.66
C ASN A 58 7.44 7.74 8.37
N LEU A 59 6.79 6.60 8.10
CA LEU A 59 5.46 6.30 8.61
C LEU A 59 5.53 5.15 9.60
N GLU A 60 4.91 5.33 10.77
CA GLU A 60 4.52 4.21 11.63
C GLU A 60 3.09 3.81 11.25
N ILE A 61 2.94 2.63 10.66
CA ILE A 61 1.66 2.14 10.13
C ILE A 61 0.75 1.69 11.28
N SER A 62 -0.50 2.14 11.25
CA SER A 62 -1.49 1.80 12.27
C SER A 62 -2.16 0.46 12.00
N GLY A 63 -2.25 -0.40 13.02
CA GLY A 63 -3.03 -1.64 13.01
C GLY A 63 -2.39 -2.81 12.22
N ALA A 64 -3.09 -3.94 12.18
CA ALA A 64 -2.64 -5.15 11.49
C ALA A 64 -2.90 -5.06 9.97
N LYS A 65 -2.15 -4.21 9.27
CA LYS A 65 -2.18 -4.09 7.80
C LYS A 65 -1.09 -4.96 7.18
N VAL A 66 -1.42 -5.59 6.04
CA VAL A 66 -0.45 -6.32 5.22
C VAL A 66 0.29 -5.29 4.37
N LEU A 67 1.62 -5.25 4.46
CA LEU A 67 2.42 -4.34 3.65
C LEU A 67 2.86 -5.01 2.34
N PRO A 68 3.05 -4.22 1.27
CA PRO A 68 3.71 -4.70 0.07
C PRO A 68 5.09 -5.29 0.36
N ALA A 69 5.59 -6.14 -0.54
CA ALA A 69 6.99 -6.58 -0.51
C ALA A 69 7.94 -5.37 -0.46
N GLU A 70 9.13 -5.54 0.10
CA GLU A 70 10.14 -4.48 0.08
C GLU A 70 10.43 -4.01 -1.35
N GLY A 71 10.42 -2.69 -1.56
CA GLY A 71 10.55 -2.10 -2.88
C GLY A 71 10.16 -0.63 -2.91
N VAL A 72 10.24 -0.03 -4.09
CA VAL A 72 9.82 1.35 -4.34
C VAL A 72 8.50 1.33 -5.09
N TYR A 73 7.50 2.05 -4.58
CA TYR A 73 6.17 2.12 -5.15
C TYR A 73 5.79 3.59 -5.38
N ALA A 74 5.15 3.86 -6.51
CA ALA A 74 4.49 5.13 -6.73
C ALA A 74 3.21 5.19 -5.89
N THR A 75 2.98 6.29 -5.18
CA THR A 75 1.81 6.45 -4.29
C THR A 75 1.31 7.89 -4.29
N ARG A 76 0.11 8.08 -3.76
CA ARG A 76 -0.47 9.37 -3.39
C ARG A 76 -0.65 9.42 -1.88
N ALA A 77 -0.40 10.57 -1.27
CA ALA A 77 -0.53 10.73 0.18
C ALA A 77 -1.61 11.77 0.48
N LYS A 78 -2.58 11.39 1.33
CA LYS A 78 -3.58 12.30 1.85
C LYS A 78 -3.12 12.86 3.20
N ILE A 79 -2.91 14.17 3.29
CA ILE A 79 -2.45 14.85 4.51
C ILE A 79 -3.48 15.92 4.90
N ASN A 80 -3.96 15.88 6.14
CA ASN A 80 -4.96 16.84 6.65
C ASN A 80 -6.17 17.01 5.71
N GLY A 81 -6.67 15.90 5.17
CA GLY A 81 -7.82 15.89 4.27
C GLY A 81 -7.50 16.19 2.80
N LYS A 82 -6.26 16.56 2.45
CA LYS A 82 -5.85 16.98 1.10
C LYS A 82 -4.99 15.91 0.42
N TRP A 83 -5.31 15.59 -0.83
CA TRP A 83 -4.60 14.60 -1.67
C TRP A 83 -3.40 15.18 -2.40
#